data_AF-A0A5B8VNU5-F1
#
_entry.id   AF-A0A5B8VNU5-F1
#
_cell.length_a   1.000
_cell.length_b   1.000
_cell.length_c   1.000
_cell.angle_alpha   90.00
_cell.angle_beta   90.00
_cell.angle_gamma   90.00
#
_symmetry.space_group_name_H-M   'P 1'
#
loop_
_entity.id
_entity.type
_entity.pdbx_description
1 polymer ?
#
loop_
_entity_poly.entity_id
_entity_poly.type
_entity_poly.pdbx_seq_one_letter_code
_entity_poly.pdbx_strand_id
1 'polypeptide(L)'
;MVFNHTKNNLQRIDQYGTDPFRVSNNMIKSLWKDNDGSIWIGTLTGLDHLNYKTDSITHLYSEQDNEYALSQKTISSIFRDKESNLWVGTHRGGLNISYAKLSFFKTFRLSPKKGALHYEDIKTFGKHPMEKSGPELMVAV
;
A
#
# COMPACT_ATOMS: atom_id res chain seq x y z
N MET A 1 -5.38 -3.72 -16.77
CA MET A 1 -5.01 -4.92 -17.56
C MET A 1 -3.63 -5.36 -17.12
N VAL A 2 -3.40 -6.66 -17.06
CA VAL A 2 -2.09 -7.28 -16.78
C VAL A 2 -1.72 -8.15 -17.97
N PHE A 3 -0.46 -8.13 -18.38
CA PHE A 3 0.02 -9.03 -19.42
C PHE A 3 0.57 -10.32 -18.78
N ASN A 4 0.01 -11.47 -19.16
CA ASN A 4 0.49 -12.78 -18.71
C ASN A 4 1.53 -13.29 -19.70
N HIS A 5 2.81 -13.25 -19.29
CA HIS A 5 3.93 -13.68 -20.14
C HIS A 5 3.89 -15.17 -20.51
N THR A 6 3.36 -16.03 -19.64
CA THR A 6 3.27 -17.48 -19.88
C THR A 6 2.18 -17.81 -20.90
N LYS A 7 1.03 -17.14 -20.80
CA LYS A 7 -0.13 -17.36 -21.69
C LYS A 7 -0.10 -16.46 -22.93
N ASN A 8 0.85 -15.53 -23.01
CA ASN A 8 0.97 -14.51 -24.04
C ASN A 8 -0.36 -13.78 -24.32
N ASN A 9 -1.07 -13.41 -23.25
CA ASN A 9 -2.37 -12.75 -23.36
C ASN A 9 -2.53 -11.59 -22.37
N LEU A 10 -3.50 -10.72 -22.66
CA LEU A 10 -3.94 -9.69 -21.73
C LEU A 10 -5.03 -10.26 -20.82
N GLN A 11 -4.80 -10.18 -19.52
CA GLN A 11 -5.77 -10.52 -18.50
C GLN A 11 -6.37 -9.23 -17.93
N ARG A 12 -7.70 -9.16 -17.90
CA ARG A 12 -8.43 -8.06 -17.29
C ARG A 12 -8.55 -8.32 -15.78
N ILE A 13 -8.19 -7.31 -14.99
CA ILE A 13 -8.36 -7.25 -13.53
C ILE A 13 -9.14 -5.98 -13.27
N ASP A 14 -10.34 -6.11 -12.70
CA ASP A 14 -11.24 -5.00 -12.40
C ASP A 14 -12.23 -5.38 -11.27
N GLN A 15 -12.97 -4.41 -10.74
CA GLN A 15 -13.89 -4.58 -9.62
C GLN A 15 -15.16 -5.40 -9.92
N TYR A 16 -15.45 -5.63 -11.20
CA TYR A 16 -16.59 -6.42 -11.68
C TYR A 16 -16.18 -7.81 -12.15
N GLY A 17 -14.88 -8.14 -12.11
CA GLY A 17 -14.36 -9.45 -12.44
C GLY A 17 -14.82 -10.53 -11.46
N THR A 18 -14.65 -11.78 -11.86
CA THR A 18 -14.81 -12.92 -10.96
C THR A 18 -13.55 -13.12 -10.12
N ASP A 19 -13.73 -13.63 -8.91
CA ASP A 19 -12.64 -14.17 -8.08
C ASP A 19 -11.81 -15.14 -8.95
N PRO A 20 -10.47 -15.05 -8.95
CA PRO A 20 -9.62 -14.31 -8.00
C PRO A 20 -9.08 -12.96 -8.47
N PHE A 21 -9.50 -12.46 -9.62
CA PHE A 21 -8.91 -11.27 -10.23
C PHE A 21 -9.79 -10.02 -10.07
N ARG A 22 -10.52 -9.93 -8.95
CA ARG A 22 -11.32 -8.78 -8.60
C ARG A 22 -10.53 -7.84 -7.69
N VAL A 23 -10.41 -6.56 -8.07
CA VAL A 23 -9.84 -5.52 -7.21
C VAL A 23 -10.92 -4.78 -6.43
N SER A 24 -10.55 -4.14 -5.32
CA SER A 24 -11.46 -3.38 -4.46
C SER A 24 -12.06 -2.15 -5.15
N ASN A 25 -11.34 -1.53 -6.10
CA ASN A 25 -11.84 -0.45 -6.95
C ASN A 25 -11.11 -0.39 -8.29
N ASN A 26 -11.80 0.04 -9.33
CA ASN A 26 -11.19 0.31 -10.65
C ASN A 26 -10.28 1.53 -10.67
N MET A 27 -10.45 2.47 -9.73
CA MET A 27 -9.60 3.65 -9.61
C MET A 27 -8.33 3.31 -8.83
N ILE A 28 -7.34 2.80 -9.57
CA ILE A 28 -5.99 2.50 -9.07
C ILE A 28 -5.19 3.80 -8.96
N LYS A 29 -4.60 4.04 -7.80
CA LYS A 29 -3.82 5.25 -7.48
C LYS A 29 -2.32 4.97 -7.34
N SER A 30 -1.96 3.77 -6.89
CA SER A 30 -0.57 3.38 -6.67
C SER A 30 -0.38 1.87 -6.89
N LEU A 31 0.84 1.50 -7.28
CA LEU A 31 1.26 0.12 -7.48
C LEU A 31 2.65 -0.06 -6.87
N TRP A 32 2.88 -1.19 -6.21
CA TRP A 32 4.21 -1.58 -5.75
C TRP A 32 4.46 -3.07 -5.99
N LYS A 33 5.52 -3.38 -6.72
CA LYS A 33 5.94 -4.77 -6.96
C LYS A 33 6.84 -5.24 -5.83
N ASP A 34 6.54 -6.40 -5.28
CA ASP A 34 7.34 -7.07 -4.27
C ASP A 34 8.42 -7.97 -4.90
N ASN A 35 9.43 -8.34 -4.11
CA ASN A 35 10.55 -9.15 -4.57
C ASN A 35 10.13 -10.57 -4.98
N ASP A 36 9.04 -11.08 -4.40
CA ASP A 36 8.48 -12.39 -4.73
C ASP A 36 7.61 -12.39 -5.99
N GLY A 37 7.45 -11.23 -6.63
CA GLY A 37 6.65 -11.01 -7.84
C GLY A 37 5.20 -10.62 -7.57
N SER A 38 4.73 -10.62 -6.32
CA SER A 38 3.41 -10.12 -5.95
C SER A 38 3.30 -8.60 -6.13
N ILE A 39 2.07 -8.09 -6.20
CA ILE A 39 1.80 -6.67 -6.44
C ILE A 39 0.84 -6.15 -5.37
N TRP A 40 1.23 -5.06 -4.73
CA TRP A 40 0.36 -4.22 -3.93
C TRP A 40 -0.31 -3.17 -4.82
N ILE A 41 -1.63 -3.02 -4.68
CA ILE A 41 -2.48 -2.16 -5.50
C ILE A 41 -3.26 -1.23 -4.58
N GLY A 42 -2.94 0.06 -4.60
CA GLY A 42 -3.66 1.07 -3.84
C GLY A 42 -4.81 1.62 -4.65
N THR A 43 -6.02 1.55 -4.10
CA THR A 43 -7.24 1.99 -4.77
C THR A 43 -7.93 3.12 -3.99
N LEU A 44 -9.06 3.63 -4.49
CA LEU A 44 -9.86 4.60 -3.73
C LEU A 44 -10.56 4.01 -2.50
N THR A 45 -10.75 2.69 -2.45
CA THR A 45 -11.54 2.02 -1.40
C THR A 45 -10.74 1.02 -0.56
N GLY A 46 -9.50 0.72 -0.91
CA GLY A 46 -8.64 -0.14 -0.10
C GLY A 46 -7.28 -0.41 -0.74
N LEU A 47 -6.56 -1.32 -0.08
CA LEU A 47 -5.29 -1.87 -0.54
C LEU A 47 -5.52 -3.33 -0.94
N ASP A 48 -5.16 -3.70 -2.16
CA ASP A 48 -5.22 -5.08 -2.63
C ASP A 48 -3.81 -5.67 -2.74
N HIS A 49 -3.65 -6.95 -2.39
CA HIS A 49 -2.43 -7.70 -2.61
C HIS A 49 -2.69 -8.83 -3.59
N LEU A 50 -2.13 -8.71 -4.79
CA LEU A 50 -2.22 -9.70 -5.85
C LEU A 50 -1.04 -10.65 -5.79
N ASN A 51 -1.32 -11.92 -5.51
CA ASN A 51 -0.35 -13.00 -5.52
C ASN A 51 -0.56 -13.90 -6.74
N TYR A 52 0.39 -13.86 -7.68
CA TYR A 52 0.35 -14.67 -8.90
C TYR A 52 0.71 -16.14 -8.68
N LYS A 53 1.33 -16.52 -7.55
CA LYS A 53 1.66 -17.91 -7.26
C LYS A 53 0.43 -18.69 -6.81
N THR A 54 -0.46 -18.01 -6.09
CA THR A 54 -1.73 -18.57 -5.59
C THR A 54 -2.92 -18.17 -6.45
N ASP A 55 -2.71 -17.35 -7.49
CA ASP A 55 -3.76 -16.70 -8.28
C ASP A 55 -4.85 -16.16 -7.35
N SER A 56 -4.50 -15.24 -6.44
CA SER A 56 -5.43 -14.70 -5.44
C SER A 56 -5.23 -13.21 -5.19
N ILE A 57 -6.31 -12.50 -4.89
CA ILE A 57 -6.27 -11.14 -4.37
C ILE A 57 -6.73 -11.13 -2.91
N THR A 58 -5.89 -10.60 -2.02
CA THR A 58 -6.26 -10.28 -0.64
C THR A 58 -6.65 -8.81 -0.55
N HIS A 59 -7.83 -8.54 0.02
CA HIS A 59 -8.33 -7.19 0.21
C HIS A 59 -8.08 -6.70 1.64
N LEU A 60 -7.52 -5.51 1.77
CA LEU A 60 -7.30 -4.83 3.04
C LEU A 60 -8.10 -3.53 3.01
N TYR A 61 -9.05 -3.42 3.93
CA TYR A 61 -9.96 -2.29 4.04
C TYR A 61 -9.66 -1.44 5.25
N SER A 62 -10.20 -0.21 5.24
CA SER A 62 -10.30 0.57 6.46
C SER A 62 -11.44 0.04 7.31
N GLU A 63 -11.21 -0.13 8.60
CA GLU A 63 -12.25 -0.44 9.57
C GLU A 63 -12.23 0.62 10.65
N GLN A 64 -13.41 1.19 10.92
CA GLN A 64 -13.56 2.14 12.02
C GLN A 64 -13.34 1.40 13.34
N ASP A 65 -12.61 2.03 14.26
CA ASP A 65 -12.29 1.50 15.60
C ASP A 65 -11.38 0.27 15.64
N ASN A 66 -10.74 -0.09 14.52
CA ASN A 66 -9.69 -1.10 14.48
C ASN A 66 -8.34 -0.43 14.21
N GLU A 67 -7.49 -0.31 15.24
CA GLU A 67 -6.15 0.28 15.13
C GLU A 67 -5.20 -0.51 14.21
N TYR A 68 -5.59 -1.75 13.90
CA TYR A 68 -4.86 -2.69 13.06
C TYR A 68 -5.27 -2.68 11.58
N ALA A 69 -6.34 -1.95 11.25
CA ALA A 69 -6.82 -1.74 9.90
C ALA A 69 -6.23 -0.47 9.27
N LEU A 70 -6.53 -0.23 7.99
CA LEU A 70 -6.15 1.02 7.33
C LEU A 70 -6.88 2.20 7.96
N SER A 71 -6.15 3.28 8.23
CA SER A 71 -6.72 4.50 8.81
C SER A 71 -7.73 5.21 7.90
N GLN A 72 -7.60 5.04 6.58
CA GLN A 72 -8.43 5.64 5.55
C GLN A 72 -8.53 4.73 4.33
N LYS A 73 -9.64 4.87 3.57
CA LYS A 73 -9.96 4.01 2.41
C LYS A 73 -9.09 4.29 1.19
N THR A 74 -8.77 5.55 0.95
CA THR A 74 -8.08 5.96 -0.27
C THR A 74 -6.58 5.86 -0.08
N ILE A 75 -5.98 4.93 -0.81
CA ILE A 75 -4.54 4.68 -0.78
C ILE A 75 -3.86 5.54 -1.84
N SER A 76 -3.00 6.44 -1.41
CA SER A 76 -2.30 7.39 -2.29
C SER A 76 -0.90 6.92 -2.68
N SER A 77 -0.21 6.19 -1.81
CA SER A 77 1.13 5.68 -2.08
C SER A 77 1.43 4.40 -1.30
N ILE A 78 2.30 3.58 -1.87
CA ILE A 78 2.75 2.32 -1.28
C ILE A 78 4.27 2.24 -1.43
N PHE A 79 4.94 1.79 -0.38
CA PHE A 79 6.39 1.60 -0.36
C PHE A 79 6.76 0.43 0.53
N ARG A 80 7.80 -0.32 0.16
CA ARG A 80 8.39 -1.35 1.02
C ARG A 80 9.84 -1.03 1.33
N ASP A 81 10.19 -1.04 2.61
CA ASP A 81 11.57 -0.81 3.05
C ASP A 81 12.42 -2.08 2.99
N LYS A 82 13.71 -1.94 3.29
CA LYS A 82 14.67 -3.07 3.31
C LYS A 82 14.41 -4.08 4.42
N GLU A 83 13.70 -3.69 5.47
CA GLU A 83 13.29 -4.56 6.56
C GLU A 83 11.98 -5.30 6.26
N SER A 84 11.47 -5.15 5.02
CA SER A 84 10.20 -5.71 4.54
C SER A 84 8.96 -5.10 5.18
N ASN A 85 9.05 -3.95 5.86
CA ASN A 85 7.86 -3.26 6.32
C ASN A 85 7.16 -2.58 5.13
N LEU A 86 5.84 -2.67 5.13
CA LEU A 86 4.98 -2.06 4.12
C LEU A 86 4.44 -0.73 4.66
N TRP A 87 4.78 0.34 3.96
CA TRP A 87 4.38 1.70 4.27
C TRP A 87 3.29 2.13 3.29
N VAL A 88 2.18 2.59 3.84
CA VAL A 88 0.97 2.90 3.08
C VAL A 88 0.54 4.32 3.42
N GLY A 89 0.66 5.20 2.43
CA GLY A 89 0.17 6.56 2.49
C GLY A 89 -1.30 6.60 2.14
N THR A 90 -2.08 7.34 2.92
CA THR A 90 -3.52 7.50 2.70
C THR A 90 -3.89 8.95 2.44
N HIS A 91 -5.04 9.15 1.80
CA HIS A 91 -5.64 10.48 1.70
C HIS A 91 -6.28 10.86 3.03
N ARG A 92 -5.78 11.92 3.68
CA ARG A 92 -6.29 12.50 4.93
C ARG A 92 -6.34 11.54 6.11
N GLY A 93 -5.51 10.48 6.08
CA GLY A 93 -5.42 9.49 7.16
C GLY A 93 -3.99 9.23 7.60
N GLY A 94 -3.03 9.94 7.02
CA GLY A 94 -1.62 9.83 7.33
C GLY A 94 -1.01 8.52 6.85
N LEU A 95 -0.12 8.00 7.69
CA LEU A 95 0.78 6.89 7.36
C LEU A 95 0.35 5.62 8.10
N ASN A 96 0.28 4.51 7.38
CA ASN A 96 0.06 3.18 7.95
C ASN A 96 1.32 2.34 7.70
N ILE A 97 1.72 1.51 8.66
CA ILE A 97 2.89 0.64 8.54
C ILE A 97 2.50 -0.78 8.93
N SER A 98 2.60 -1.75 8.03
CA SER A 98 2.57 -3.17 8.40
C SER A 98 4.00 -3.67 8.54
N TYR A 99 4.34 -4.24 9.70
CA TYR A 99 5.66 -4.79 9.96
C TYR A 99 5.74 -6.19 9.39
N ALA A 100 6.84 -6.54 8.73
CA ALA A 100 7.00 -7.85 8.06
C ALA A 100 6.75 -9.07 8.97
N LYS A 101 6.97 -8.91 10.28
CA LYS A 101 6.79 -9.97 11.29
C LYS A 101 5.38 -10.01 11.90
N LEU A 102 4.49 -9.10 11.51
CA LEU A 102 3.16 -8.92 12.07
C LEU A 102 2.12 -8.94 10.94
N SER A 103 1.04 -9.69 11.11
CA SER A 103 -0.03 -9.79 10.10
C SER A 103 -0.98 -8.58 10.09
N PHE A 104 -0.59 -7.45 10.69
CA PHE A 104 -1.45 -6.29 10.87
C PHE A 104 -0.75 -4.97 10.54
N PHE A 105 -1.54 -3.93 10.25
CA PHE A 105 -1.05 -2.57 10.12
C PHE A 105 -0.98 -1.90 11.49
N LYS A 106 -0.04 -1.00 11.68
CA LYS A 106 -0.01 -0.04 12.77
C LYS A 106 -0.16 1.35 12.17
N THR A 107 -1.17 2.07 12.63
CA THR A 107 -1.44 3.43 12.16
C THR A 107 -0.52 4.44 12.86
N PHE A 108 0.10 5.32 12.09
CA PHE A 108 0.85 6.48 12.58
C PHE A 108 0.17 7.77 12.08
N ARG A 109 -0.56 8.44 12.98
CA ARG A 109 -1.09 9.78 12.73
C ARG A 109 -0.11 10.82 13.26
N LEU A 110 0.20 11.83 12.44
CA LEU A 110 1.01 12.95 12.90
C LEU A 110 0.17 13.74 13.91
N SER A 111 0.64 13.84 15.16
CA SER A 111 0.04 14.79 16.10
C SER A 111 0.32 16.21 15.59
N PRO A 112 -0.67 17.13 15.58
CA PRO A 112 -0.47 18.50 15.13
C PRO A 112 0.49 19.21 16.08
N LYS A 113 1.78 19.17 15.77
CA LYS A 113 2.81 20.02 16.39
C LYS A 113 2.96 21.28 15.53
N LYS A 114 3.23 22.41 16.18
CA LYS A 114 3.52 23.68 15.51
C LYS A 114 4.69 23.48 14.54
N GLY A 115 4.45 23.62 13.23
CA GLY A 115 5.44 23.36 12.17
C GLY A 115 5.33 22.00 11.45
N ALA A 116 4.41 21.12 11.85
CA ALA A 116 4.06 19.94 11.06
C ALA A 116 3.28 20.36 9.80
N LEU A 117 3.48 19.62 8.69
CA LEU A 117 2.67 19.80 7.49
C LEU A 117 1.20 19.62 7.87
N HIS A 118 0.37 20.63 7.56
CA HIS A 118 -1.04 20.72 7.97
C HIS A 118 -1.96 19.66 7.28
N TYR A 119 -1.40 18.79 6.45
CA TYR A 119 -2.16 17.82 5.66
C TYR A 119 -1.65 16.40 5.90
N GLU A 120 -2.52 15.52 6.40
CA GLU A 120 -2.26 14.08 6.56
C GLU A 120 -2.30 13.30 5.21
N ASP A 121 -2.03 14.00 4.12
CA ASP A 121 -1.96 13.43 2.78
C ASP A 121 -0.54 12.98 2.48
N ILE A 122 -0.31 11.69 2.30
CA ILE A 122 0.99 11.18 1.87
C ILE A 122 0.89 10.81 0.38
N LYS A 123 1.45 11.62 -0.51
CA LYS A 123 1.38 11.41 -1.97
C LYS A 123 2.53 10.56 -2.48
N THR A 124 3.67 10.60 -1.81
CA THR A 124 4.85 9.85 -2.25
C THR A 124 5.77 9.50 -1.08
N PHE A 125 6.65 8.53 -1.31
CA PHE A 125 7.73 8.16 -0.41
C PHE A 125 9.07 8.38 -1.10
N GLY A 126 9.98 9.05 -0.42
CA GLY A 126 11.36 9.27 -0.84
C GLY A 126 12.33 8.51 0.06
N LYS A 127 13.32 7.87 -0.56
CA LYS A 127 14.49 7.32 0.16
C LYS A 127 15.49 8.46 0.35
N HIS A 128 15.86 8.78 1.59
CA HIS A 128 17.02 9.60 1.85
C HIS A 128 18.19 8.69 2.31
N PRO A 129 19.25 8.53 1.49
CA PRO A 129 20.42 7.79 1.92
C PRO A 129 21.12 8.57 3.04
N MET A 130 21.16 7.99 4.24
CA MET A 130 22.02 8.49 5.32
C MET A 130 23.46 8.10 5.03
N GLU A 131 24.41 9.04 5.22
CA GLU A 131 25.85 8.84 4.94
C GLU A 131 26.51 7.74 5.81
N LYS A 132 25.81 7.20 6.82
CA LYS A 132 26.29 6.09 7.65
C LYS A 132 25.15 5.13 7.97
N SER A 133 25.53 3.90 8.33
CA SER A 133 24.72 2.70 8.64
C SER A 133 23.70 2.87 9.79
N GLY A 134 22.84 3.88 9.70
CA GLY A 134 21.65 4.06 10.53
C GLY A 134 20.40 3.60 9.78
N PRO A 135 19.25 3.51 10.49
CA PRO A 135 17.98 3.14 9.86
C PRO A 135 17.63 4.11 8.74
N GLU A 136 17.10 3.59 7.63
CA GLU A 136 16.72 4.41 6.48
C GLU A 136 15.66 5.44 6.89
N LEU A 137 15.93 6.72 6.63
CA LEU A 137 14.94 7.77 6.80
C LEU A 137 14.03 7.80 5.58
N MET A 138 12.78 7.47 5.82
CA MET A 138 11.69 7.63 4.88
C MET A 138 11.11 9.03 4.99
N VAL A 139 11.15 9.77 3.89
CA VAL A 139 10.44 11.04 3.79
C VAL A 139 9.11 10.78 3.10
N ALA A 140 8.03 11.13 3.79
CA ALA A 140 6.68 11.09 3.27
C ALA A 140 6.23 12.53 3.00
N VAL A 141 5.82 12.82 1.76
CA VAL A 141 5.37 14.16 1.31
C VAL A 141 4.05 14.06 0.56
#